data_AF-A0AAN0MGN3-F1
#
_entry.id   AF-A0AAN0MGN3-F1
#
_cell.length_a   1.000
_cell.length_b   1.000
_cell.length_c   1.000
_cell.angle_alpha   90.00
_cell.angle_beta   90.00
_cell.angle_gamma   90.00
#
_symmetry.space_group_name_H-M   'P 1'
#
loop_
_entity.id
_entity.type
_entity.pdbx_description
1 polymer ?
#
loop_
_entity_poly.entity_id
_entity_poly.type
_entity_poly.pdbx_seq_one_letter_code
_entity_poly.pdbx_strand_id
1 'polypeptide(L)'
;MLDQIAADPNLRSYYADRRADAGDDQRRGQMLQNAWACFGAPWQTPQQADAVFDAGPAAQRDMVLLSMLLGEIYNGGAGQLVDNYAGTMIPQMRQILLDGGLRQEGAALTTIMALFDTPYPRDTVMRRMQMSRWTADPDWDALTTQLPDTNINELIDQIGKAAGLWPLSP
;
A
#
# COMPACT_ATOMS: atom_id res chain seq x y z
N MET A 1 24.23 -14.65 -1.15
CA MET A 1 23.17 -15.66 -1.33
C MET A 1 22.71 -15.75 -2.79
N LEU A 2 22.37 -14.64 -3.44
CA LEU A 2 22.02 -14.64 -4.88
C LEU A 2 23.16 -15.16 -5.78
N ASP A 3 24.42 -14.81 -5.49
CA ASP A 3 25.58 -15.30 -6.23
C ASP A 3 25.81 -16.81 -6.10
N GLN A 4 25.41 -17.42 -4.98
CA GLN A 4 25.52 -18.86 -4.76
C GLN A 4 24.44 -19.64 -5.53
N ILE A 5 23.23 -19.08 -5.64
CA ILE A 5 22.14 -19.66 -6.44
C ILE A 5 22.50 -19.60 -7.93
N ALA A 6 23.07 -18.48 -8.40
CA ALA A 6 23.48 -18.34 -9.79
C ALA A 6 24.65 -19.26 -10.16
N ALA A 7 25.55 -19.59 -9.23
CA ALA A 7 26.69 -20.46 -9.49
C ALA A 7 26.32 -21.96 -9.55
N ASP A 8 25.26 -22.39 -8.85
CA ASP A 8 24.86 -23.79 -8.76
C ASP A 8 23.67 -24.11 -9.70
N PRO A 9 23.86 -24.96 -10.74
CA PRO A 9 22.79 -25.34 -11.67
C PRO A 9 21.61 -26.06 -11.01
N ASN A 10 21.85 -26.84 -9.95
CA ASN A 10 20.81 -27.58 -9.24
C ASN A 10 19.96 -26.63 -8.39
N LEU A 11 20.59 -25.67 -7.70
CA LEU A 11 19.84 -24.62 -7.01
C LEU A 11 19.10 -23.74 -8.01
N ARG A 12 19.71 -23.41 -9.15
CA ARG A 12 19.04 -22.66 -10.23
C ARG A 12 17.78 -23.37 -10.72
N SER A 13 17.85 -24.67 -11.01
CA SER A 13 16.72 -25.49 -11.45
C SER A 13 15.66 -25.58 -10.35
N TYR A 14 16.07 -25.92 -9.12
CA TYR A 14 15.16 -26.01 -7.97
C TYR A 14 14.38 -24.71 -7.72
N TYR A 15 15.06 -23.56 -7.78
CA TYR A 15 14.38 -22.26 -7.63
C TYR A 15 13.64 -21.83 -8.90
N ALA A 16 13.98 -22.34 -10.09
CA ALA A 16 13.18 -22.12 -11.30
C ALA A 16 11.86 -22.88 -11.23
N ASP A 17 11.88 -24.16 -10.82
CA ASP A 17 10.69 -24.99 -10.65
C ASP A 17 9.74 -24.42 -9.58
N ARG A 18 10.28 -24.00 -8.43
CA ARG A 18 9.48 -23.31 -7.40
C ARG A 18 8.94 -21.95 -7.84
N ARG A 19 9.57 -21.29 -8.83
CA ARG A 19 9.04 -20.06 -9.42
C ARG A 19 7.95 -20.36 -10.44
N ALA A 20 8.06 -21.48 -11.18
CA ALA A 20 7.03 -21.95 -12.10
C ALA A 20 5.72 -22.27 -11.37
N ASP A 21 5.83 -22.83 -10.15
CA ASP A 21 4.70 -23.19 -9.28
C ASP A 21 4.29 -22.08 -8.29
N ALA A 22 4.83 -20.86 -8.42
CA ALA A 22 4.50 -19.76 -7.52
C ALA A 22 3.02 -19.38 -7.65
N GLY A 23 2.26 -19.56 -6.56
CA GLY A 23 0.88 -19.08 -6.47
C GLY A 23 0.79 -17.55 -6.56
N ASP A 24 -0.41 -17.05 -6.81
CA ASP A 24 -0.65 -15.62 -7.06
C ASP A 24 -0.17 -14.71 -5.90
N ASP A 25 -0.26 -15.17 -4.65
CA ASP A 25 0.27 -14.41 -3.50
C ASP A 25 1.79 -14.24 -3.53
N GLN A 26 2.53 -15.28 -3.93
CA GLN A 26 3.99 -15.20 -4.05
C GLN A 26 4.38 -14.28 -5.21
N ARG A 27 3.64 -14.34 -6.32
CA ARG A 27 3.83 -13.45 -7.47
C ARG A 27 3.51 -11.99 -7.10
N ARG A 28 2.41 -11.74 -6.38
CA ARG A 28 2.08 -10.42 -5.83
C ARG A 28 3.19 -9.91 -4.92
N GLY A 29 3.68 -10.73 -4.00
CA GLY A 29 4.79 -10.39 -3.12
C GLY A 29 6.06 -9.97 -3.87
N GLN A 30 6.45 -10.74 -4.89
CA GLN A 30 7.60 -10.41 -5.73
C GLN A 30 7.38 -9.11 -6.53
N MET A 31 6.19 -8.94 -7.11
CA MET A 31 5.82 -7.74 -7.84
C MET A 31 5.90 -6.50 -6.95
N LEU A 32 5.32 -6.56 -5.75
CA LEU A 32 5.35 -5.47 -4.78
C LEU A 32 6.76 -5.17 -4.30
N GLN A 33 7.60 -6.19 -4.07
CA GLN A 33 9.02 -5.97 -3.74
C GLN A 33 9.73 -5.18 -4.83
N ASN A 34 9.51 -5.53 -6.10
CA ASN A 34 10.09 -4.81 -7.24
C ASN A 34 9.52 -3.39 -7.35
N ALA A 35 8.22 -3.19 -7.10
CA ALA A 35 7.60 -1.88 -7.12
C ALA A 35 8.14 -0.97 -6.01
N TRP A 36 8.31 -1.50 -4.79
CA TRP A 36 8.94 -0.79 -3.66
C TRP A 36 10.38 -0.38 -3.94
N ALA A 37 11.14 -1.14 -4.75
CA ALA A 37 12.50 -0.77 -5.12
C ALA A 37 12.57 0.55 -5.93
N CYS A 38 11.45 1.02 -6.49
CA CYS A 38 11.35 2.33 -7.14
C CYS A 38 11.21 3.50 -6.13
N PHE A 39 10.91 3.22 -4.85
CA PHE A 39 10.64 4.22 -3.81
C PHE A 39 11.54 3.95 -2.60
N GLY A 40 12.65 4.69 -2.48
CA GLY A 40 13.67 4.41 -1.47
C GLY A 40 13.96 5.54 -0.49
N ALA A 41 13.44 6.74 -0.72
CA ALA A 41 13.72 7.87 0.15
C ALA A 41 12.68 7.93 1.28
N PRO A 42 13.11 7.94 2.56
CA PRO A 42 12.20 8.22 3.65
C PRO A 42 11.64 9.64 3.51
N TRP A 43 10.40 9.85 3.94
CA TRP A 43 9.79 11.17 3.99
C TRP A 43 9.32 11.50 5.41
N GLN A 44 9.35 12.79 5.73
CA GLN A 44 8.91 13.34 7.01
C GLN A 44 7.81 14.40 6.82
N THR A 45 7.71 14.99 5.62
CA THR A 45 6.71 16.00 5.28
C THR A 45 5.83 15.56 4.11
N PRO A 46 4.63 16.14 3.95
CA PRO A 46 3.79 15.89 2.77
C PRO A 46 4.49 16.18 1.44
N GLN A 47 5.28 17.25 1.37
CA GLN A 47 6.01 17.62 0.15
C GLN A 47 7.10 16.60 -0.21
N GLN A 48 7.78 16.03 0.79
CA GLN A 48 8.73 14.95 0.57
C GLN A 48 8.01 13.68 0.10
N ALA A 49 6.86 13.36 0.69
CA ALA A 49 6.06 12.22 0.27
C ALA A 49 5.62 12.37 -1.20
N ASP A 50 5.11 13.55 -1.57
CA ASP A 50 4.74 13.86 -2.96
C ASP A 50 5.94 13.70 -3.89
N ALA A 51 7.11 14.27 -3.55
CA ALA A 51 8.31 14.14 -4.36
C ALA A 51 8.77 12.69 -4.55
N VAL A 52 8.65 11.84 -3.51
CA VAL A 52 8.98 10.41 -3.60
C VAL A 52 8.05 9.70 -4.57
N PHE A 53 6.75 9.92 -4.45
CA PHE A 53 5.75 9.18 -5.22
C PHE A 53 5.53 9.74 -6.63
N ASP A 54 5.77 11.03 -6.87
CA ASP A 54 5.69 11.66 -8.19
C ASP A 54 6.90 11.34 -9.07
N ALA A 55 8.05 11.00 -8.47
CA ALA A 55 9.24 10.59 -9.21
C ALA A 55 9.17 9.15 -9.75
N GLY A 56 8.28 8.32 -9.20
CA GLY A 56 8.14 6.91 -9.58
C GLY A 56 7.14 6.66 -10.71
N PRO A 57 7.20 5.49 -11.38
CA PRO A 57 6.21 5.14 -12.38
C PRO A 57 4.81 4.93 -11.75
N ALA A 58 3.76 5.37 -12.45
CA ALA A 58 2.40 5.45 -11.89
C ALA A 58 1.84 4.11 -11.40
N ALA A 59 2.01 3.02 -12.14
CA ALA A 59 1.49 1.71 -11.74
C ALA A 59 2.16 1.20 -10.44
N GLN A 60 3.48 1.34 -10.34
CA GLN A 60 4.24 0.97 -9.16
C GLN A 60 3.86 1.85 -7.97
N ARG A 61 3.68 3.17 -8.18
CA ARG A 61 3.22 4.10 -7.15
C ARG A 61 1.88 3.65 -6.58
N ASP A 62 0.91 3.38 -7.44
CA ASP A 62 -0.44 3.05 -7.00
C ASP A 62 -0.46 1.71 -6.26
N MET A 63 0.24 0.68 -6.76
CA MET A 63 0.39 -0.60 -6.06
C MET A 63 1.10 -0.44 -4.70
N VAL A 64 2.15 0.37 -4.63
CA VAL A 64 2.88 0.61 -3.38
C VAL A 64 1.99 1.31 -2.36
N LEU A 65 1.27 2.35 -2.75
CA LEU A 65 0.35 3.07 -1.85
C LEU A 65 -0.79 2.15 -1.34
N LEU A 66 -1.35 1.29 -2.19
CA LEU A 66 -2.32 0.29 -1.74
C LEU A 66 -1.69 -0.77 -0.82
N SER A 67 -0.45 -1.19 -1.08
CA SER A 67 0.25 -2.13 -0.20
C SER A 67 0.59 -1.52 1.16
N MET A 68 0.89 -0.21 1.21
CA MET A 68 1.06 0.52 2.47
C MET A 68 -0.23 0.56 3.26
N LEU A 69 -1.36 0.86 2.60
CA LEU A 69 -2.69 0.82 3.21
C LEU A 69 -2.91 -0.54 3.87
N LEU A 70 -2.74 -1.64 3.11
CA LEU A 70 -2.87 -2.99 3.65
C LEU A 70 -1.93 -3.25 4.83
N GLY A 71 -0.67 -2.83 4.74
CA GLY A 71 0.30 -2.97 5.82
C GLY A 71 -0.14 -2.31 7.12
N GLU A 72 -0.71 -1.11 7.07
CA GLU A 72 -1.24 -0.43 8.26
C GLU A 72 -2.50 -1.12 8.79
N ILE A 73 -3.41 -1.52 7.89
CA ILE A 73 -4.65 -2.23 8.26
C ILE A 73 -4.35 -3.54 8.98
N TYR A 74 -3.40 -4.35 8.49
CA TYR A 74 -3.04 -5.62 9.13
C TYR A 74 -2.35 -5.44 10.49
N ASN A 75 -1.57 -4.37 10.66
CA ASN A 75 -0.77 -4.17 11.86
C ASN A 75 -1.56 -3.55 13.01
N GLY A 76 -2.48 -2.62 12.72
CA GLY A 76 -3.25 -1.92 13.75
C GLY A 76 -4.50 -1.20 13.26
N GLY A 77 -5.00 -1.56 12.07
CA GLY A 77 -6.24 -1.03 11.53
C GLY A 77 -6.20 0.44 11.11
N ALA A 78 -7.40 1.02 10.94
CA ALA A 78 -7.60 2.39 10.48
C ALA A 78 -6.99 3.44 11.44
N GLY A 79 -7.00 3.16 12.75
CA GLY A 79 -6.36 4.01 13.75
C GLY A 79 -4.83 4.09 13.56
N GLN A 80 -4.19 2.96 13.27
CA GLN A 80 -2.76 2.94 12.97
C GLN A 80 -2.43 3.64 11.66
N LEU A 81 -3.24 3.44 10.62
CA LEU A 81 -3.10 4.12 9.32
C LEU A 81 -3.03 5.65 9.49
N VAL A 82 -3.91 6.24 10.30
CA VAL A 82 -3.92 7.69 10.50
C VAL A 82 -2.79 8.19 11.39
N ASP A 83 -2.40 7.41 12.40
CA ASP A 83 -1.31 7.77 13.33
C ASP A 83 0.06 7.74 12.64
N ASN A 84 0.26 6.81 11.73
CA ASN A 84 1.55 6.60 11.07
C ASN A 84 1.80 7.54 9.89
N TYR A 85 3.04 7.48 9.38
CA TYR A 85 3.49 8.26 8.23
C TYR A 85 2.72 7.91 6.94
N ALA A 86 2.16 6.70 6.85
CA ALA A 86 1.31 6.28 5.73
C ALA A 86 0.03 7.13 5.61
N GLY A 87 -0.49 7.65 6.73
CA GLY A 87 -1.66 8.52 6.76
C GLY A 87 -1.53 9.78 5.89
N THR A 88 -0.29 10.22 5.63
CA THR A 88 0.04 11.33 4.73
C THR A 88 -0.50 11.12 3.31
N MET A 89 -0.66 9.86 2.90
CA MET A 89 -1.06 9.44 1.57
C MET A 89 -2.51 8.95 1.47
N ILE A 90 -3.32 9.07 2.54
CA ILE A 90 -4.74 8.69 2.52
C ILE A 90 -5.51 9.35 1.35
N PRO A 91 -5.33 10.65 1.03
CA PRO A 91 -6.03 11.26 -0.11
C PRO A 91 -5.73 10.56 -1.45
N GLN A 92 -4.48 10.17 -1.67
CA GLN A 92 -4.04 9.46 -2.87
C GLN A 92 -4.56 8.01 -2.88
N MET A 93 -4.45 7.29 -1.75
CA MET A 93 -5.00 5.93 -1.61
C MET A 93 -6.50 5.91 -1.90
N ARG A 94 -7.25 6.89 -1.35
CA ARG A 94 -8.68 7.08 -1.63
C ARG A 94 -8.95 7.24 -3.11
N GLN A 95 -8.18 8.09 -3.78
CA GLN A 95 -8.37 8.33 -5.21
C GLN A 95 -8.10 7.07 -6.04
N ILE A 96 -7.03 6.33 -5.73
CA ILE A 96 -6.69 5.06 -6.40
C ILE A 96 -7.83 4.03 -6.23
N LEU A 97 -8.36 3.88 -5.02
CA LEU A 97 -9.49 2.97 -4.77
C LEU A 97 -10.72 3.36 -5.58
N LEU A 98 -11.06 4.66 -5.63
CA LEU A 98 -12.20 5.15 -6.39
C LEU A 98 -12.03 4.94 -7.90
N ASP A 99 -10.84 5.21 -8.44
CA ASP A 99 -10.51 5.01 -9.85
C ASP A 99 -10.49 3.53 -10.22
N GLY A 100 -10.09 2.66 -9.28
CA GLY A 100 -10.18 1.20 -9.37
C GLY A 100 -11.57 0.61 -9.15
N GLY A 101 -12.61 1.44 -8.94
CA GLY A 101 -13.99 1.00 -8.75
C GLY A 101 -14.34 0.50 -7.34
N LEU A 102 -13.38 0.52 -6.40
CA LEU A 102 -13.56 0.18 -4.99
C LEU A 102 -14.22 1.34 -4.22
N ARG A 103 -15.49 1.59 -4.56
CA ARG A 103 -16.26 2.74 -4.05
C ARG A 103 -16.49 2.68 -2.55
N GLN A 104 -16.69 1.49 -1.99
CA GLN A 104 -16.93 1.31 -0.56
C GLN A 104 -15.66 1.64 0.24
N GLU A 105 -14.52 1.12 -0.17
CA GLU A 105 -13.21 1.33 0.44
C GLU A 105 -12.78 2.81 0.31
N GLY A 106 -13.00 3.40 -0.86
CA GLY A 106 -12.80 4.85 -1.06
C GLY A 106 -13.72 5.71 -0.18
N ALA A 107 -14.96 5.27 0.05
CA ALA A 107 -15.87 5.94 0.98
C ALA A 107 -15.40 5.79 2.43
N ALA A 108 -14.86 4.63 2.83
CA ALA A 108 -14.28 4.43 4.16
C ALA A 108 -13.11 5.39 4.43
N LEU A 109 -12.19 5.55 3.48
CA LEU A 109 -11.12 6.55 3.59
C LEU A 109 -11.67 7.99 3.61
N THR A 110 -12.78 8.27 2.91
CA THR A 110 -13.46 9.56 2.99
C THR A 110 -13.99 9.83 4.41
N THR A 111 -14.63 8.84 5.02
CA THR A 111 -15.12 8.92 6.40
C THR A 111 -13.97 9.12 7.38
N ILE A 112 -12.86 8.39 7.22
CA ILE A 112 -11.65 8.58 8.03
C ILE A 112 -11.12 10.02 7.92
N MET A 113 -11.00 10.55 6.70
CA MET A 113 -10.55 11.92 6.48
C MET A 113 -11.46 12.96 7.13
N ALA A 114 -12.77 12.71 7.16
CA ALA A 114 -13.77 13.61 7.73
C ALA A 114 -13.74 13.70 9.27
N LEU A 115 -13.00 12.82 9.95
CA LEU A 115 -12.78 12.91 11.40
C LEU A 115 -11.81 14.05 11.79
N PHE A 116 -11.07 14.59 10.81
CA PHE A 116 -10.06 15.62 10.99
C PHE A 116 -10.52 16.97 10.42
N ASP A 117 -9.75 18.03 10.69
CA ASP A 117 -9.98 19.34 10.09
C ASP A 117 -9.97 19.27 8.54
N THR A 118 -10.71 20.20 7.91
CA THR A 118 -10.72 20.35 6.46
C THR A 118 -9.82 21.52 6.03
N PRO A 119 -8.90 21.34 5.06
CA PRO A 119 -8.59 20.08 4.39
C PRO A 119 -7.87 19.08 5.32
N TYR A 120 -8.02 17.78 5.01
CA TYR A 120 -7.40 16.70 5.78
C TYR A 120 -5.90 16.98 6.05
N PRO A 121 -5.45 16.97 7.32
CA PRO A 121 -4.06 17.25 7.66
C PRO A 121 -3.16 16.11 7.20
N ARG A 122 -2.40 16.35 6.12
CA ARG A 122 -1.41 15.39 5.62
C ARG A 122 -0.13 15.32 6.46
N ASP A 123 0.10 16.25 7.36
CA ASP A 123 1.22 16.18 8.30
C ASP A 123 0.93 15.23 9.47
N THR A 124 1.87 14.34 9.78
CA THR A 124 1.72 13.32 10.83
C THR A 124 1.59 13.92 12.22
N VAL A 125 2.36 14.96 12.53
CA VAL A 125 2.31 15.61 13.85
C VAL A 125 0.97 16.32 14.03
N MET A 126 0.47 16.96 12.98
CA MET A 126 -0.85 17.61 13.00
C MET A 126 -1.99 16.61 13.21
N ARG A 127 -1.97 15.44 12.55
CA ARG A 127 -2.96 14.37 12.80
C ARG A 127 -2.93 13.91 14.25
N ARG A 128 -1.75 13.57 14.76
CA ARG A 128 -1.56 13.12 16.14
C ARG A 128 -2.03 14.16 17.16
N MET A 129 -1.75 15.43 16.91
CA MET A 129 -2.22 16.54 17.75
C MET A 129 -3.74 16.69 17.72
N GLN A 130 -4.41 16.43 16.60
CA GLN A 130 -5.88 16.43 16.55
C GLN A 130 -6.47 15.23 17.28
N MET A 131 -5.92 14.03 17.05
CA MET A 131 -6.33 12.81 17.73
C MET A 131 -6.22 12.94 19.25
N SER A 132 -5.14 13.54 19.76
CA SER A 132 -4.94 13.73 21.20
C SER A 132 -5.92 14.70 21.87
N ARG A 133 -6.70 15.45 21.08
CA ARG A 133 -7.74 16.38 21.56
C ARG A 133 -9.13 15.75 21.56
N TRP A 134 -9.31 14.58 20.98
CA TRP A 134 -10.61 13.91 20.98
C TRP A 134 -10.96 13.42 22.39
N THR A 135 -12.21 13.62 22.77
CA THR A 135 -12.75 13.17 24.06
C THR A 135 -13.27 11.73 24.02
N ALA A 136 -13.40 11.17 22.82
CA ALA A 136 -13.76 9.79 22.56
C ALA A 136 -13.10 9.35 21.25
N ASP A 137 -12.60 8.12 21.22
CA ASP A 137 -12.04 7.55 20.00
C ASP A 137 -13.15 7.19 19.00
N PRO A 138 -12.91 7.41 17.69
CA PRO A 138 -13.74 6.85 16.64
C PRO A 138 -13.79 5.32 16.72
N ASP A 139 -14.83 4.74 16.15
CA ASP A 139 -14.92 3.28 15.98
C ASP A 139 -13.97 2.82 14.85
N TRP A 140 -12.70 2.69 15.20
CA TRP A 140 -11.64 2.30 14.28
C TRP A 140 -11.83 0.89 13.72
N ASP A 141 -12.42 -0.02 14.50
CA ASP A 141 -12.64 -1.40 14.07
C ASP A 141 -13.73 -1.46 12.99
N ALA A 142 -14.81 -0.70 13.15
CA ALA A 142 -15.85 -0.57 12.12
C ALA A 142 -15.31 0.06 10.83
N LEU A 143 -14.39 1.02 10.93
CA LEU A 143 -13.72 1.62 9.76
C LEU A 143 -12.74 0.65 9.10
N THR A 144 -12.00 -0.12 9.89
CA THR A 144 -11.07 -1.16 9.41
C THR A 144 -11.81 -2.25 8.64
N THR A 145 -12.97 -2.69 9.13
CA THR A 145 -13.80 -3.71 8.48
C THR A 145 -14.29 -3.28 7.09
N GLN A 146 -14.37 -1.98 6.81
CA GLN A 146 -14.75 -1.45 5.49
C GLN A 146 -13.60 -1.39 4.49
N LEU A 147 -12.40 -1.84 4.88
CA LEU A 147 -11.21 -1.91 4.04
C LEU A 147 -10.76 -3.38 3.89
N PRO A 148 -11.59 -4.27 3.32
CA PRO A 148 -11.26 -5.67 3.17
C PRO A 148 -10.04 -5.85 2.29
N ASP A 149 -9.12 -6.70 2.75
CA ASP A 149 -7.85 -6.95 2.08
C ASP A 149 -8.00 -7.58 0.71
N THR A 150 -8.99 -8.46 0.54
CA THR A 150 -9.21 -9.24 -0.68
C THR A 150 -9.43 -8.33 -1.87
N ASN A 151 -10.32 -7.34 -1.75
CA ASN A 151 -10.63 -6.40 -2.83
C ASN A 151 -9.42 -5.53 -3.20
N ILE A 152 -8.67 -5.07 -2.20
CA ILE A 152 -7.49 -4.22 -2.41
C ILE A 152 -6.35 -5.01 -3.05
N ASN A 153 -6.13 -6.27 -2.62
CA ASN A 153 -5.17 -7.17 -3.24
C ASN A 153 -5.55 -7.49 -4.70
N GLU A 154 -6.83 -7.72 -4.99
CA GLU A 154 -7.31 -7.90 -6.37
C GLU A 154 -7.05 -6.66 -7.24
N LEU A 155 -7.25 -5.45 -6.70
CA LEU A 155 -6.92 -4.21 -7.42
C LEU A 155 -5.41 -4.08 -7.66
N ILE A 156 -4.57 -4.39 -6.68
CA ILE A 156 -3.10 -4.43 -6.85
C ILE A 156 -2.73 -5.37 -8.00
N ASP A 157 -3.31 -6.57 -8.03
CA ASP A 157 -3.05 -7.56 -9.07
C ASP A 157 -3.50 -7.07 -10.45
N GLN A 158 -4.65 -6.42 -10.53
CA GLN A 158 -5.17 -5.82 -11.77
C GLN A 158 -4.25 -4.72 -12.30
N ILE A 159 -3.79 -3.79 -11.44
CA ILE A 159 -2.84 -2.74 -11.81
C ILE A 159 -1.54 -3.37 -12.34
N GLY A 160 -1.00 -4.34 -11.62
CA GLY A 160 0.22 -5.04 -12.00
C GLY A 160 0.11 -5.78 -13.34
N LYS A 161 -0.99 -6.51 -13.56
CA LYS A 161 -1.27 -7.22 -14.82
C LYS A 161 -1.43 -6.25 -15.98
N ALA A 162 -2.20 -5.17 -15.80
CA ALA A 162 -2.41 -4.16 -16.83
C ALA A 162 -1.11 -3.44 -17.23
N ALA A 163 -0.19 -3.24 -16.28
CA ALA A 163 1.11 -2.63 -16.51
C ALA A 163 2.19 -3.61 -17.02
N GLY A 164 1.87 -4.90 -17.21
CA GLY A 164 2.86 -5.92 -17.60
C GLY A 164 3.92 -6.19 -16.52
N LEU A 165 3.62 -5.89 -15.26
CA LEU A 165 4.50 -6.08 -14.11
C LEU A 165 4.27 -7.41 -13.40
N TRP A 166 3.17 -8.09 -13.72
CA TRP A 166 2.85 -9.40 -13.15
C TRP A 166 3.95 -10.40 -13.48
N PRO A 167 4.62 -11.02 -12.47
CA PRO A 167 5.65 -12.00 -12.73
C PRO A 167 5.09 -13.17 -13.52
N LEU A 168 5.67 -13.41 -14.69
CA LEU A 168 5.39 -14.63 -15.44
C LEU A 168 5.86 -15.83 -14.60
N SER A 169 5.10 -16.94 -14.64
CA SER A 169 5.75 -18.22 -14.34
C SER A 169 6.89 -18.36 -15.35
N PRO A 170 8.12 -18.66 -14.89
CA PRO A 170 9.22 -18.98 -15.80
C PRO A 170 8.85 -20.10 -16.78
#